data_AF-A0A7J4KZC8-F1
#
_entry.id   AF-A0A7J4KZC8-F1
#
_cell.length_a   1.000
_cell.length_b   1.000
_cell.length_c   1.000
_cell.angle_alpha   90.00
_cell.angle_beta   90.00
_cell.angle_gamma   90.00
#
_symmetry.space_group_name_H-M   'P 1'
#
loop_
_entity.id
_entity.type
_entity.pdbx_description
1 polymer ?
#
loop_
_entity_poly.entity_id
_entity_poly.type
_entity_poly.pdbx_seq_one_letter_code
_entity_poly.pdbx_strand_id
1 'polypeptide(L)'
;MAIGTTEWRGSLPFIVFLFAVAALFFGNVPVESMFLGNVLLGVTWMLLVPILMNAGVNKDVNAWFVRAGAFAFLAAAFMLLEGTFIDAGNWSSWLVQVGIVLSWLMAGIGSLIALGTTK
;
A
#
# COMPACT_ATOMS: atom_id res chain seq x y z
N MET A 1 35.34 11.44 -18.91
CA MET A 1 34.89 11.15 -17.53
C MET A 1 33.60 11.93 -17.32
N ALA A 2 32.46 11.36 -17.69
CA ALA A 2 31.18 12.05 -17.56
C ALA A 2 30.81 12.04 -16.06
N ILE A 3 30.57 13.22 -15.50
CA ILE A 3 30.08 13.38 -14.13
C ILE A 3 28.72 12.71 -14.10
N GLY A 4 28.67 11.52 -13.50
CA GLY A 4 27.45 10.73 -13.38
C GLY A 4 26.44 11.49 -12.55
N THR A 5 25.43 12.06 -13.20
CA THR A 5 24.23 12.50 -12.51
C THR A 5 23.61 11.26 -11.91
N THR A 6 23.74 11.07 -10.59
CA THR A 6 22.93 10.11 -9.85
C THR A 6 21.47 10.34 -10.24
N GLU A 7 20.88 9.36 -10.93
CA GLU A 7 19.56 9.47 -11.53
C GLU A 7 18.50 9.41 -10.41
N TRP A 8 18.27 10.55 -9.75
CA TRP A 8 17.38 10.69 -8.59
C TRP A 8 15.95 10.18 -8.85
N ARG A 9 15.55 10.13 -10.11
CA ARG A 9 14.27 9.58 -10.57
C ARG A 9 14.10 8.11 -10.18
N GLY A 10 15.19 7.32 -10.17
CA GLY A 10 15.16 5.92 -9.73
C GLY A 10 14.92 5.76 -8.23
N SER A 11 15.25 6.77 -7.42
CA SER A 11 15.07 6.78 -5.97
C SER A 11 13.71 7.31 -5.52
N LEU A 12 12.95 7.96 -6.41
CA LEU A 12 11.64 8.54 -6.07
C LEU A 12 10.66 7.55 -5.43
N PRO A 13 10.45 6.33 -5.95
CA PRO A 13 9.49 5.41 -5.34
C PRO A 13 9.86 5.06 -3.90
N PHE A 14 11.15 4.92 -3.61
CA PHE A 14 11.66 4.66 -2.27
C PHE A 14 11.45 5.86 -1.33
N ILE A 15 11.74 7.08 -1.80
CA ILE A 15 11.51 8.30 -1.01
C ILE A 15 10.02 8.45 -0.66
N VAL A 16 9.13 8.31 -1.65
CA VAL A 16 7.68 8.41 -1.44
C VAL A 16 7.18 7.30 -0.52
N PHE A 17 7.73 6.08 -0.63
CA PHE A 17 7.40 4.98 0.28
C PHE A 17 7.76 5.32 1.73
N LEU A 18 8.97 5.83 1.98
CA LEU A 18 9.39 6.24 3.32
C LEU A 18 8.48 7.34 3.88
N PHE A 19 8.08 8.31 3.06
CA PHE A 19 7.13 9.35 3.48
C PHE A 19 5.75 8.78 3.79
N ALA A 20 5.24 7.85 2.97
CA ALA A 20 3.94 7.22 3.21
C ALA A 20 3.95 6.40 4.51
N VAL A 21 4.99 5.60 4.75
CA VAL A 21 5.18 4.86 6.00
C VAL A 21 5.34 5.83 7.18
N ALA A 22 6.10 6.92 7.03
CA ALA A 22 6.27 7.90 8.08
C ALA A 22 4.95 8.62 8.41
N ALA A 23 4.12 8.95 7.42
CA ALA A 23 2.80 9.53 7.63
C ALA A 23 1.88 8.54 8.38
N LEU A 24 1.89 7.26 8.02
CA LEU A 24 1.11 6.23 8.71
C LEU A 24 1.57 6.03 10.16
N PHE A 25 2.87 5.87 10.39
CA PHE A 25 3.43 5.50 11.69
C PHE A 25 3.66 6.70 12.62
N PHE A 26 4.40 7.72 12.16
CA PHE A 26 4.72 8.91 12.97
C PHE A 26 3.63 9.97 12.93
N GLY A 27 2.93 10.09 11.81
CA GLY A 27 1.74 10.94 11.71
C GLY A 27 0.53 10.36 12.45
N ASN A 28 0.63 9.12 12.94
CA ASN A 28 -0.44 8.38 13.63
C ASN A 28 -1.76 8.44 12.85
N VAL A 29 -1.68 8.33 11.52
CA VAL A 29 -2.85 8.39 10.64
C VAL A 29 -3.56 7.03 10.74
N PRO A 30 -4.76 6.97 11.35
CA PRO A 30 -5.43 5.70 11.57
C PRO A 30 -5.95 5.15 10.24
N VAL A 31 -5.62 3.89 9.97
CA VAL A 31 -6.00 3.23 8.71
C VAL A 31 -7.46 2.78 8.75
N GLU A 32 -7.95 2.36 9.92
CA GLU A 32 -9.31 1.82 10.05
C GLU A 32 -10.40 2.89 10.13
N SER A 33 -10.06 4.10 10.58
CA SER A 33 -11.02 5.17 10.85
C SER A 33 -10.85 6.43 9.99
N MET A 34 -9.84 6.49 9.11
CA MET A 34 -9.68 7.61 8.18
C MET A 34 -9.48 7.17 6.73
N PHE A 35 -10.18 7.87 5.83
CA PHE A 35 -10.07 7.69 4.38
C PHE A 35 -8.62 7.82 3.92
N LEU A 36 -7.93 8.86 4.42
CA LEU A 36 -6.54 9.13 4.08
C LEU A 36 -5.62 7.98 4.51
N GLY A 37 -5.89 7.31 5.63
CA GLY A 37 -5.12 6.16 6.10
C GLY A 37 -5.20 4.98 5.13
N ASN A 38 -6.41 4.66 4.65
CA ASN A 38 -6.61 3.61 3.64
C ASN A 38 -5.94 3.94 2.30
N VAL A 39 -6.00 5.20 1.86
CA VAL A 39 -5.31 5.65 0.64
C VAL A 39 -3.80 5.52 0.80
N LEU A 40 -3.23 6.01 1.91
CA LEU A 40 -1.80 5.92 2.19
C LEU A 40 -1.34 4.46 2.29
N LEU A 41 -2.14 3.58 2.89
CA LEU A 41 -1.87 2.14 2.93
C LEU A 41 -1.79 1.57 1.50
N GLY A 42 -2.78 1.87 0.65
CA GLY A 42 -2.81 1.40 -0.74
C GLY A 42 -1.61 1.89 -1.56
N VAL A 43 -1.25 3.17 -1.40
CA VAL A 43 -0.06 3.77 -2.02
C VAL A 43 1.23 3.09 -1.52
N THR A 44 1.32 2.80 -0.23
CA THR A 44 2.48 2.10 0.37
C THR A 44 2.69 0.73 -0.28
N TRP A 45 1.63 -0.05 -0.45
CA TRP A 45 1.71 -1.35 -1.13
C TRP A 45 2.08 -1.24 -2.61
N MET A 46 1.52 -0.26 -3.32
CA MET A 46 1.88 -0.03 -4.73
C MET A 46 3.35 0.37 -4.91
N LEU A 47 3.90 1.19 -4.01
CA LEU A 47 5.28 1.65 -4.08
C LEU A 47 6.30 0.56 -3.77
N LEU A 48 5.90 -0.50 -3.08
CA LEU A 48 6.77 -1.66 -2.89
C LEU A 48 7.09 -2.37 -4.22
N VAL A 49 6.21 -2.32 -5.22
CA VAL A 49 6.44 -2.96 -6.52
C VAL A 49 7.72 -2.45 -7.20
N PRO A 50 7.89 -1.14 -7.50
CA PRO A 50 9.13 -0.65 -8.10
C PRO A 50 10.35 -0.82 -7.19
N ILE A 51 10.18 -0.76 -5.86
CA ILE A 51 11.28 -0.96 -4.90
C ILE A 51 11.80 -2.40 -4.96
N LEU A 52 10.90 -3.39 -4.94
CA LEU A 52 11.24 -4.81 -4.99
C LEU A 52 11.80 -5.20 -6.36
N MET A 53 11.28 -4.62 -7.45
CA MET A 53 11.84 -4.79 -8.78
C MET A 53 13.29 -4.27 -8.87
N ASN A 54 13.58 -3.11 -8.28
CA ASN A 54 14.94 -2.57 -8.21
C ASN A 54 15.86 -3.43 -7.32
N ALA A 55 15.30 -4.11 -6.32
CA ALA A 55 16.02 -5.05 -5.46
C ALA A 55 16.24 -6.45 -6.10
N GLY A 56 15.75 -6.69 -7.32
CA GLY A 56 15.92 -7.97 -8.02
C GLY A 56 15.00 -9.10 -7.53
N VAL A 57 13.93 -8.76 -6.80
CA VAL A 57 12.93 -9.73 -6.32
C VAL A 57 12.09 -10.26 -7.48
N ASN A 58 11.64 -11.52 -7.39
CA ASN A 58 10.84 -12.16 -8.44
C ASN A 58 9.57 -11.35 -8.76
N LYS A 59 9.27 -11.19 -10.06
CA LYS A 59 8.08 -10.47 -10.57
C LYS A 59 6.75 -11.08 -10.12
N ASP A 60 6.71 -12.36 -9.78
CA ASP A 60 5.51 -13.04 -9.27
C ASP A 60 4.99 -12.40 -7.97
N VAL A 61 5.87 -11.74 -7.22
CA VAL A 61 5.56 -11.00 -6.00
C VAL A 61 4.71 -9.76 -6.26
N ASN A 62 4.86 -9.11 -7.43
CA ASN A 62 4.21 -7.85 -7.76
C ASN A 62 2.68 -7.96 -7.72
N ALA A 63 2.12 -9.08 -8.19
CA ALA A 63 0.68 -9.29 -8.22
C ALA A 63 0.06 -9.25 -6.81
N TRP A 64 0.78 -9.71 -5.80
CA TRP A 64 0.32 -9.72 -4.42
C TRP A 64 0.27 -8.32 -3.82
N PHE A 65 1.29 -7.49 -4.06
CA PHE A 65 1.31 -6.10 -3.61
C PHE A 65 0.29 -5.22 -4.36
N VAL A 66 0.06 -5.47 -5.65
CA VAL A 66 -1.01 -4.80 -6.41
C VAL A 66 -2.39 -5.16 -5.83
N ARG A 67 -2.64 -6.44 -5.52
CA ARG A 67 -3.88 -6.87 -4.86
C ARG A 67 -4.03 -6.24 -3.47
N ALA A 68 -2.97 -6.20 -2.69
CA ALA A 68 -2.96 -5.56 -1.37
C ALA A 68 -3.34 -4.07 -1.48
N GLY A 69 -2.76 -3.35 -2.44
CA GLY A 69 -3.11 -1.96 -2.74
C GLY A 69 -4.57 -1.80 -3.16
N ALA A 70 -5.06 -2.65 -4.06
CA ALA A 70 -6.44 -2.62 -4.53
C ALA A 70 -7.47 -2.79 -3.40
N PHE A 71 -7.24 -3.73 -2.47
CA PHE A 71 -8.12 -3.91 -1.32
C PHE A 71 -8.10 -2.71 -0.35
N ALA A 72 -6.95 -2.06 -0.17
CA ALA A 72 -6.87 -0.82 0.62
C ALA A 72 -7.64 0.34 -0.05
N PHE A 73 -7.55 0.49 -1.37
CA PHE A 73 -8.33 1.49 -2.09
C PHE A 73 -9.83 1.20 -2.08
N LEU A 74 -10.21 -0.09 -2.10
CA LEU A 74 -11.60 -0.51 -1.99
C LEU A 74 -12.16 -0.19 -0.58
N ALA A 75 -11.36 -0.38 0.47
CA ALA A 75 -11.71 0.09 1.82
C ALA A 75 -11.87 1.62 1.87
N ALA A 76 -10.96 2.37 1.25
CA ALA A 76 -11.08 3.83 1.13
C ALA A 76 -12.37 4.25 0.41
N ALA A 77 -12.73 3.56 -0.66
CA ALA A 77 -13.95 3.83 -1.42
C ALA A 77 -15.22 3.61 -0.58
N PHE A 78 -15.30 2.52 0.19
CA PHE A 78 -16.44 2.26 1.07
C PHE A 78 -16.56 3.29 2.19
N MET A 79 -15.44 3.74 2.75
CA MET A 79 -15.43 4.79 3.75
C MET A 79 -15.91 6.14 3.19
N LEU A 80 -15.50 6.47 1.96
CA LEU A 80 -15.98 7.68 1.29
C LEU A 80 -17.49 7.58 1.02
N LEU A 81 -17.98 6.40 0.65
CA LEU A 81 -19.40 6.14 0.36
C LEU A 81 -20.30 6.31 1.59
N GLU A 82 -19.84 5.85 2.77
CA GLU A 82 -20.47 6.09 4.07
C GLU A 82 -20.52 7.58 4.41
N GLY A 83 -19.43 8.32 4.18
CA GLY A 83 -19.36 9.74 4.50
C GLY A 83 -20.14 10.68 3.57
N THR A 84 -20.62 10.20 2.41
CA THR A 84 -21.13 11.11 1.35
C THR A 84 -22.48 10.74 0.76
N PHE A 85 -22.85 9.46 0.63
CA PHE A 85 -24.01 9.08 -0.19
C PHE A 85 -25.03 8.17 0.49
N ILE A 86 -24.64 7.43 1.53
CA ILE A 86 -25.51 6.49 2.20
C ILE A 86 -25.31 6.66 3.70
N ASP A 87 -26.39 6.78 4.46
CA ASP A 87 -26.38 6.57 5.91
C ASP A 87 -26.12 5.08 6.16
N ALA A 88 -24.88 4.70 5.88
CA ALA A 88 -24.43 3.35 5.87
C ALA A 88 -24.17 3.00 7.32
N GLY A 89 -25.14 2.35 7.96
CA GLY A 89 -24.93 1.77 9.29
C GLY A 89 -23.77 0.76 9.30
N ASN A 90 -23.74 -0.14 10.28
CA ASN A 90 -22.60 -1.03 10.55
C ASN A 90 -22.04 -1.88 9.37
N TRP A 91 -22.72 -1.97 8.23
CA TRP A 91 -22.29 -2.76 7.07
C TRP A 91 -21.12 -2.14 6.30
N SER A 92 -21.03 -0.81 6.16
CA SER A 92 -19.90 -0.16 5.47
C SER A 92 -18.63 -0.26 6.31
N SER A 93 -18.73 0.00 7.61
CA SER A 93 -17.62 -0.18 8.57
C SER A 93 -17.09 -1.61 8.55
N TRP A 94 -17.98 -2.61 8.49
CA TRP A 94 -17.58 -4.01 8.33
C TRP A 94 -16.83 -4.28 7.01
N LEU A 95 -17.30 -3.73 5.89
CA LEU A 95 -16.63 -3.86 4.59
C LEU A 95 -15.25 -3.17 4.55
N VAL A 96 -15.11 -2.02 5.22
CA VAL A 96 -13.81 -1.33 5.39
C VAL A 96 -12.84 -2.24 6.13
N GLN A 97 -13.25 -2.82 7.26
CA GLN A 97 -12.41 -3.75 8.03
C GLN A 97 -12.01 -4.98 7.20
N VAL A 98 -12.96 -5.59 6.49
CA VAL A 98 -12.67 -6.73 5.61
C VAL A 98 -11.67 -6.35 4.52
N GLY A 99 -11.82 -5.18 3.91
CA GLY A 99 -10.88 -4.66 2.90
C GLY A 99 -9.46 -4.49 3.47
N ILE A 100 -9.33 -3.95 4.67
CA ILE A 100 -8.03 -3.78 5.34
C ILE A 100 -7.40 -5.14 5.67
N VAL A 101 -8.17 -6.07 6.25
CA VAL A 101 -7.67 -7.42 6.59
C VAL A 101 -7.20 -8.15 5.34
N LEU A 102 -7.97 -8.10 4.24
CA LEU A 102 -7.56 -8.69 2.97
C LEU A 102 -6.34 -7.99 2.38
N SER A 103 -6.23 -6.67 2.50
CA SER A 103 -5.05 -5.91 2.08
C SER A 103 -3.79 -6.42 2.80
N TRP A 104 -3.85 -6.56 4.12
CA TRP A 104 -2.74 -7.04 4.94
C TRP A 104 -2.40 -8.50 4.66
N LEU A 105 -3.41 -9.35 4.47
CA LEU A 105 -3.21 -10.76 4.12
C LEU A 105 -2.48 -10.91 2.79
N MET A 106 -2.87 -10.14 1.76
CA MET A 106 -2.21 -10.17 0.46
C MET A 106 -0.78 -9.63 0.53
N ALA A 107 -0.55 -8.55 1.30
CA ALA A 107 0.79 -8.02 1.53
C ALA A 107 1.69 -9.02 2.29
N GLY A 108 1.13 -9.73 3.28
CA GLY A 108 1.80 -10.78 4.02
C GLY A 108 2.24 -11.95 3.12
N ILE A 109 1.34 -12.44 2.26
CA ILE A 109 1.68 -13.48 1.27
C ILE A 109 2.77 -12.99 0.31
N GLY A 110 2.61 -11.78 -0.24
CA GLY A 110 3.61 -11.17 -1.11
C GLY A 110 4.99 -11.05 -0.46
N SER A 111 5.03 -10.69 0.82
CA SER A 111 6.26 -10.56 1.60
C SER A 111 6.92 -11.91 1.87
N LEU A 112 6.15 -12.95 2.19
CA LEU A 112 6.65 -14.32 2.36
C LEU A 112 7.27 -14.87 1.06
N ILE A 113 6.62 -14.61 -0.07
CA ILE A 113 7.16 -15.01 -1.39
C ILE A 113 8.42 -14.22 -1.72
N ALA A 114 8.46 -12.92 -1.40
CA ALA A 114 9.66 -12.10 -1.57
C ALA A 114 10.86 -12.68 -0.80
N LEU A 115 10.66 -13.05 0.47
CA LEU A 115 11.70 -13.67 1.30
C LEU A 115 12.14 -15.06 0.80
N GLY A 116 11.21 -15.84 0.24
CA GLY A 116 11.53 -17.13 -0.37
C GLY A 116 12.26 -17.04 -1.72
N THR A 117 12.32 -15.85 -2.33
CA THR A 117 12.91 -15.63 -3.65
C THR A 117 14.22 -14.86 -3.63
N THR A 118 14.64 -14.33 -2.48
CA THR A 118 16.01 -13.80 -2.30
C THR A 118 16.99 -14.98 -2.27
N LYS A 119 17.73 -15.16 -3.36
CA LYS A 119 18.91 -16.05 -3.46
C LYS A 119 20.19 -15.24 -3.36
#